data_AF-A0A9J6EYA1-F1
#
_entry.id   AF-A0A9J6EYA1-F1
#
_cell.length_a   1.000
_cell.length_b   1.000
_cell.length_c   1.000
_cell.angle_alpha   90.00
_cell.angle_beta   90.00
_cell.angle_gamma   90.00
#
_symmetry.space_group_name_H-M   'P 1'
#
loop_
_entity.id
_entity.type
_entity.pdbx_description
1 polymer ?
#
loop_
_entity_poly.entity_id
_entity_poly.type
_entity_poly.pdbx_seq_one_letter_code
_entity_poly.pdbx_strand_id
1 'polypeptide(L)'
;MQASHLGVVPVMARYGRRLRVLRELQRLAQEMAASQPLWENSPTAVNNRRLLAKWRTQARRVAQSKLCADAGLLDPLLLSRCFGLYNLAAAVFVAVLQS
;
A
#
# COMPACT_ATOMS: atom_id res chain seq x y z
N MET A 1 26.36 -5.80 1.01
CA MET A 1 25.21 -5.63 0.09
C MET A 1 23.94 -6.42 0.49
N GLN A 2 23.84 -7.07 1.65
CA GLN A 2 22.68 -7.92 2.00
C GLN A 2 21.42 -7.17 2.48
N ALA A 3 21.58 -6.09 3.24
CA ALA A 3 20.43 -5.38 3.84
C ALA A 3 19.56 -4.61 2.82
N SER A 4 20.17 -4.07 1.75
CA SER A 4 19.48 -3.18 0.80
C SER A 4 18.46 -3.93 -0.06
N HIS A 5 18.81 -5.12 -0.56
CA HIS A 5 17.90 -5.96 -1.37
C HIS A 5 16.91 -6.75 -0.51
N LEU A 6 17.25 -7.07 0.74
CA LEU A 6 16.33 -7.75 1.67
C LEU A 6 15.31 -6.78 2.31
N GLY A 7 15.59 -5.49 2.35
CA GLY A 7 14.72 -4.50 3.01
C GLY A 7 13.81 -3.73 2.05
N VAL A 8 14.38 -3.07 1.05
CA VAL A 8 13.67 -1.96 0.38
C VAL A 8 12.64 -2.45 -0.61
N VAL A 9 13.03 -3.29 -1.57
CA VAL A 9 12.11 -3.86 -2.58
C VAL A 9 10.91 -4.59 -1.96
N PRO A 10 11.08 -5.53 -1.00
CA PRO A 10 9.93 -6.21 -0.40
C PRO A 10 9.04 -5.28 0.43
N VAL A 11 9.61 -4.25 1.08
CA VAL A 11 8.84 -3.24 1.82
C VAL A 11 8.05 -2.33 0.86
N MET A 12 8.63 -1.92 -0.27
CA MET A 12 7.93 -1.19 -1.34
C MET A 12 6.78 -2.01 -1.93
N ALA A 13 7.01 -3.30 -2.20
CA ALA A 13 5.95 -4.19 -2.68
C ALA A 13 4.83 -4.35 -1.65
N ARG A 14 5.17 -4.46 -0.35
CA ARG A 14 4.20 -4.51 0.75
C ARG A 14 3.40 -3.21 0.86
N TYR A 15 4.06 -2.07 0.69
CA TYR A 15 3.43 -0.76 0.67
C TYR A 15 2.44 -0.64 -0.52
N GLY A 16 2.85 -1.02 -1.72
CA GLY A 16 1.96 -1.05 -2.89
C GLY A 16 0.75 -1.97 -2.71
N ARG A 17 0.91 -3.15 -2.08
CA ARG A 17 -0.21 -4.03 -1.70
C ARG A 17 -1.18 -3.33 -0.75
N ARG A 18 -0.67 -2.62 0.27
CA ARG A 18 -1.51 -1.85 1.21
C ARG A 18 -2.32 -0.77 0.52
N LEU A 19 -1.74 -0.05 -0.45
CA LEU A 19 -2.46 0.95 -1.24
C LEU A 19 -3.59 0.36 -2.08
N ARG A 20 -3.38 -0.84 -2.64
CA ARG A 20 -4.45 -1.55 -3.37
C ARG A 20 -5.62 -1.90 -2.44
N VAL A 21 -5.32 -2.47 -1.27
CA VAL A 21 -6.34 -2.81 -0.26
C VAL A 21 -7.11 -1.57 0.20
N LEU A 22 -6.42 -0.45 0.42
CA LEU A 22 -7.06 0.81 0.81
C LEU A 22 -8.06 1.30 -0.25
N ARG A 23 -7.64 1.32 -1.52
CA ARG A 23 -8.50 1.71 -2.64
C ARG A 23 -9.72 0.81 -2.76
N GLU A 24 -9.53 -0.50 -2.60
CA GLU A 24 -10.62 -1.46 -2.67
C GLU A 24 -11.63 -1.28 -1.54
N LEU A 25 -11.17 -1.10 -0.30
CA LEU A 25 -12.06 -0.82 0.84
C LEU A 25 -12.85 0.48 0.66
N GLN A 26 -12.21 1.53 0.10
CA GLN A 26 -12.88 2.79 -0.19
C GLN A 26 -13.92 2.63 -1.30
N ARG A 27 -13.60 1.88 -2.36
CA ARG A 27 -14.52 1.56 -3.45
C ARG A 27 -15.74 0.80 -2.97
N LEU A 28 -15.56 -0.28 -2.22
CA LEU A 28 -16.67 -1.08 -1.65
C LEU A 28 -17.56 -0.24 -0.74
N ALA A 29 -16.97 0.64 0.07
CA ALA A 29 -17.74 1.55 0.93
C ALA A 29 -18.51 2.61 0.12
N GLN A 30 -17.96 3.09 -1.00
CA GLN A 30 -18.63 4.03 -1.90
C GLN A 30 -19.79 3.36 -2.65
N GLU A 31 -19.59 2.17 -3.21
CA GLU A 31 -20.62 1.40 -3.92
C GLU A 31 -21.78 1.02 -2.99
N MET A 32 -21.48 0.59 -1.76
CA MET A 32 -22.51 0.30 -0.77
C MET A 32 -23.25 1.56 -0.31
N ALA A 33 -22.57 2.71 -0.18
CA ALA A 33 -23.22 3.98 0.14
C ALA A 33 -24.09 4.49 -1.02
N ALA A 34 -23.64 4.34 -2.27
CA ALA A 34 -24.41 4.74 -3.45
C ALA A 34 -25.70 3.91 -3.61
N SER A 35 -25.65 2.64 -3.22
CA SER A 35 -26.82 1.75 -3.21
C SER A 35 -27.67 1.85 -1.93
N GLN A 36 -27.36 2.77 -1.01
CA GLN A 36 -28.13 2.99 0.23
C GLN A 36 -29.66 2.99 0.06
N PRO A 37 -30.26 3.73 -0.90
CA PRO A 37 -31.72 3.75 -1.05
C PRO A 37 -32.34 2.37 -1.36
N LEU A 38 -31.58 1.43 -1.93
CA LEU A 38 -32.07 0.09 -2.26
C LEU A 38 -32.14 -0.83 -1.04
N TRP A 39 -31.23 -0.65 -0.07
CA TRP A 39 -31.11 -1.58 1.06
C TRP A 39 -31.45 -0.96 2.42
N GLU A 40 -31.62 0.35 2.51
CA GLU A 40 -31.87 1.04 3.78
C GLU A 40 -33.17 0.62 4.47
N ASN A 41 -34.18 0.22 3.68
CA ASN A 41 -35.46 -0.27 4.18
C ASN A 41 -35.56 -1.82 4.19
N SER A 42 -34.48 -2.50 3.82
CA SER A 42 -34.40 -3.97 3.83
C SER A 42 -34.08 -4.49 5.23
N PRO A 43 -34.47 -5.73 5.60
CA PRO A 43 -33.96 -6.39 6.82
C PRO A 43 -32.43 -6.47 6.88
N THR A 44 -31.73 -6.30 5.75
CA THR A 44 -30.26 -6.28 5.68
C THR A 44 -29.63 -4.93 6.07
N ALA A 45 -30.43 -3.88 6.28
CA ALA A 45 -29.94 -2.52 6.54
C ALA A 45 -28.99 -2.42 7.73
N VAL A 46 -29.30 -3.12 8.83
CA VAL A 46 -28.45 -3.15 10.03
C VAL A 46 -27.08 -3.75 9.72
N ASN A 47 -27.05 -4.84 8.95
CA ASN A 47 -25.80 -5.50 8.57
C ASN A 47 -24.98 -4.63 7.59
N ASN A 48 -25.63 -4.00 6.63
CA ASN A 48 -24.97 -3.13 5.66
C ASN A 48 -24.35 -1.89 6.34
N ARG A 49 -25.09 -1.23 7.24
CA ARG A 49 -24.54 -0.13 8.06
C ARG A 49 -23.31 -0.59 8.87
N ARG A 50 -23.37 -1.79 9.45
CA ARG A 50 -22.23 -2.38 10.20
C ARG A 50 -21.02 -2.67 9.30
N LEU A 51 -21.23 -3.24 8.11
CA LEU A 51 -20.15 -3.49 7.14
C LEU A 51 -19.51 -2.19 6.67
N LEU A 52 -20.33 -1.18 6.37
CA LEU A 52 -19.88 0.12 5.92
C LEU A 52 -19.05 0.85 7.00
N ALA A 53 -19.48 0.78 8.27
CA ALA A 53 -18.69 1.28 9.39
C ALA A 53 -17.36 0.52 9.55
N LYS A 54 -17.36 -0.81 9.40
CA LYS A 54 -16.14 -1.63 9.47
C LYS A 54 -15.15 -1.27 8.36
N TRP A 55 -15.59 -1.19 7.11
CA TRP A 55 -14.72 -0.85 5.97
C TRP A 55 -14.14 0.54 6.09
N ARG A 56 -14.94 1.54 6.49
CA ARG A 56 -14.44 2.90 6.76
C ARG A 56 -13.39 2.93 7.88
N THR A 57 -13.60 2.17 8.94
CA THR A 57 -12.65 2.06 10.06
C THR A 57 -11.35 1.39 9.62
N GLN A 58 -11.44 0.28 8.87
CA GLN A 58 -10.27 -0.40 8.30
C GLN A 58 -9.50 0.51 7.35
N ALA A 59 -10.19 1.23 6.46
CA ALA A 59 -9.58 2.19 5.56
C ALA A 59 -8.83 3.30 6.32
N ARG A 60 -9.44 3.87 7.38
CA ARG A 60 -8.76 4.86 8.25
C ARG A 60 -7.49 4.30 8.91
N ARG A 61 -7.56 3.09 9.49
CA ARG A 61 -6.39 2.45 10.12
C ARG A 61 -5.27 2.20 9.11
N VAL A 62 -5.61 1.70 7.92
CA VAL A 62 -4.63 1.47 6.85
C VAL A 62 -4.03 2.79 6.39
N ALA A 63 -4.84 3.84 6.19
CA ALA A 63 -4.36 5.17 5.80
C ALA A 63 -3.42 5.78 6.85
N GLN A 64 -3.74 5.68 8.15
CA GLN A 64 -2.85 6.15 9.23
C GLN A 64 -1.53 5.38 9.25
N SER A 65 -1.57 4.05 9.16
CA SER A 65 -0.35 3.23 9.11
C SER A 65 0.52 3.49 7.88
N LYS A 66 -0.09 4.01 6.80
CA LYS A 66 0.56 4.38 5.55
C LYS A 66 1.32 5.70 5.68
N LEU A 67 0.85 6.65 6.49
CA LEU A 67 1.56 7.93 6.71
C LEU A 67 2.95 7.73 7.33
N CYS A 68 3.07 6.85 8.32
CA CYS A 68 4.38 6.53 8.91
C CYS A 68 5.30 5.82 7.90
N ALA A 69 4.71 4.97 7.05
CA ALA A 69 5.46 4.33 5.97
C ALA A 69 5.90 5.35 4.91
N ASP A 70 5.06 6.31 4.53
CA ASP A 70 5.42 7.36 3.57
C ASP A 70 6.62 8.17 4.06
N ALA A 71 6.59 8.63 5.31
CA ALA A 71 7.63 9.46 5.88
C ALA A 71 9.00 8.74 5.95
N GLY A 72 9.01 7.43 6.25
CA GLY A 72 10.26 6.67 6.39
C GLY A 72 10.72 5.97 5.11
N LEU A 73 9.79 5.46 4.30
CA LEU A 73 10.08 4.63 3.14
C LEU A 73 10.27 5.45 1.86
N LEU A 74 9.51 6.53 1.71
CA LEU A 74 9.58 7.41 0.53
C LEU A 74 10.51 8.61 0.76
N ASP A 75 11.39 8.54 1.76
CA ASP A 75 12.42 9.53 1.98
C ASP A 75 13.33 9.61 0.72
N PRO A 76 13.43 10.78 0.06
CA PRO A 76 14.20 10.92 -1.18
C PRO A 76 15.69 10.59 -1.03
N LEU A 77 16.29 10.86 0.14
CA LEU A 77 17.69 10.57 0.41
C LEU A 77 17.90 9.05 0.58
N LEU A 78 16.98 8.37 1.27
CA LEU A 78 17.02 6.92 1.39
C LEU A 78 16.89 6.24 0.02
N LEU A 79 15.92 6.67 -0.78
CA LEU A 79 15.70 6.16 -2.13
C LEU A 79 16.92 6.38 -3.02
N SER A 80 17.49 7.58 -3.03
CA SER A 80 18.69 7.90 -3.81
C SER A 80 19.86 6.98 -3.46
N ARG A 81 20.11 6.73 -2.16
CA ARG A 81 21.17 5.82 -1.71
C ARG A 81 20.92 4.38 -2.14
N CYS A 82 19.66 3.92 -2.09
CA CYS A 82 19.29 2.59 -2.56
C CYS A 82 19.55 2.43 -4.06
N PHE A 83 19.11 3.38 -4.87
CA PHE A 83 19.36 3.38 -6.32
C PHE A 83 20.84 3.45 -6.66
N GLY A 84 21.63 4.26 -5.93
CA GLY A 84 23.09 4.31 -6.09
C GLY A 84 23.74 2.94 -5.88
N LEU A 85 23.29 2.20 -4.86
CA LEU A 85 23.81 0.85 -4.57
C LEU A 85 23.39 -0.18 -5.64
N TYR A 86 22.16 -0.09 -6.16
CA TYR A 86 21.71 -0.94 -7.27
C TYR A 86 22.47 -0.65 -8.56
N ASN A 87 22.74 0.62 -8.89
CA ASN A 87 23.55 0.99 -10.04
C ASN A 87 24.98 0.47 -9.92
N LEU A 88 25.58 0.56 -8.73
CA LEU A 88 26.92 0.06 -8.49
C LEU A 88 26.98 -1.47 -8.63
N ALA A 89 25.97 -2.18 -8.12
CA ALA A 89 25.86 -3.62 -8.33
C ALA A 89 25.69 -3.99 -9.82
N ALA A 90 24.82 -3.28 -10.55
CA ALA A 90 24.61 -3.49 -11.98
C ALA A 90 25.90 -3.23 -12.78
N ALA A 91 26.63 -2.17 -12.47
CA ALA A 91 27.91 -1.86 -13.12
C ALA A 91 28.95 -2.98 -12.92
N VAL A 92 29.02 -3.55 -11.70
CA VAL A 92 29.89 -4.69 -11.41
C VAL A 92 29.45 -5.93 -12.21
N PHE A 93 28.16 -6.24 -12.27
CA PHE A 93 27.67 -7.38 -13.06
C PHE A 93 27.97 -7.22 -14.56
N VAL A 94 27.81 -6.01 -15.11
CA VAL A 94 28.15 -5.72 -16.51
C VAL A 94 29.65 -5.90 -16.75
N ALA A 95 30.49 -5.41 -15.84
CA ALA A 95 31.95 -5.57 -15.96
C ALA A 95 32.38 -7.04 -15.93
N VAL A 96 31.75 -7.87 -15.10
CA VAL A 96 32.02 -9.32 -15.01
C VAL A 96 31.50 -10.10 -16.22
N LEU A 97 30.41 -9.65 -16.86
CA LEU A 97 29.89 -10.29 -18.07
C LEU A 97 30.67 -9.90 -19.34
N GLN A 98 31.47 -8.83 -19.27
CA GLN A 98 32.32 -8.34 -20.36
C GLN A 98 33.78 -8.84 -20.26
N SER A 99 34.13 -9.57 -19.20
CA SER A 99 35.42 -10.26 -18.99
C SER A 99 35.31 -11.75 -19.29
#